data_AF-F0IHS2-F1
#
_entry.id   AF-F0IHS2-F1
#
_cell.length_a   1.000
_cell.length_b   1.000
_cell.length_c   1.000
_cell.angle_alpha   90.00
_cell.angle_beta   90.00
_cell.angle_gamma   90.00
#
_symmetry.space_group_name_H-M   'P 1'
#
loop_
_entity.id
_entity.type
_entity.pdbx_description
1 polymer ?
#
loop_
_entity_poly.entity_id
_entity_poly.type
_entity_poly.pdbx_seq_one_letter_code
_entity_poly.pdbx_strand_id
1 'polypeptide(L)'
;MPMLEKIKIAIEDTTLEFIKDRVIYLKLFCGLACKHSFSSQKEIALYLGISPASVAYYRKEHNNMLYITEYEQLFHEVEAKIL
;
A
#
# COMPACT_ATOMS: atom_id res chain seq x y z
N MET A 1 3.05 -3.99 -16.60
CA MET A 1 3.64 -3.43 -15.36
C MET A 1 3.28 -4.33 -14.19
N PRO A 2 4.24 -4.76 -13.35
CA PRO A 2 3.97 -5.55 -12.15
C PRO A 2 2.98 -4.85 -11.21
N MET A 3 2.14 -5.60 -10.49
CA MET A 3 1.10 -5.01 -9.63
C MET A 3 1.69 -4.14 -8.51
N LEU A 4 2.81 -4.54 -7.92
CA LEU A 4 3.51 -3.74 -6.90
C LEU A 4 3.95 -2.37 -7.44
N GLU A 5 4.42 -2.30 -8.68
CA GLU A 5 4.78 -1.05 -9.33
C GLU A 5 3.54 -0.19 -9.63
N LYS A 6 2.45 -0.80 -10.12
CA LYS A 6 1.15 -0.10 -10.31
C LYS A 6 0.65 0.55 -9.03
N ILE A 7 0.68 -0.19 -7.91
CA ILE A 7 0.24 0.32 -6.61
C ILE A 7 1.14 1.47 -6.16
N LYS A 8 2.46 1.35 -6.28
CA LYS A 8 3.40 2.43 -5.92
C LYS A 8 3.07 3.70 -6.70
N ILE A 9 3.03 3.61 -8.03
CA ILE A 9 2.75 4.75 -8.91
C ILE A 9 1.39 5.36 -8.59
N ALA A 10 0.34 4.55 -8.42
CA ALA A 10 -1.00 5.06 -8.12
C ALA A 10 -1.05 5.83 -6.78
N ILE A 11 -0.29 5.39 -5.76
CA ILE A 11 -0.19 6.14 -4.50
C ILE A 11 0.54 7.46 -4.73
N GLU A 12 1.74 7.42 -5.33
CA GLU A 12 2.57 8.61 -5.52
C GLU A 12 1.91 9.66 -6.44
N ASP A 13 1.19 9.24 -7.47
CA ASP A 13 0.43 10.12 -8.35
C ASP A 13 -0.80 10.73 -7.66
N THR A 14 -1.39 10.03 -6.70
CA THR A 14 -2.56 10.50 -5.96
C THR A 14 -2.18 11.47 -4.86
N THR A 15 -1.08 11.19 -4.16
CA THR A 15 -0.64 11.98 -2.99
C THR A 15 0.36 13.07 -3.34
N LEU A 16 1.00 12.98 -4.51
CA LEU A 16 2.15 13.80 -4.92
C LEU A 16 3.35 13.67 -3.96
N GLU A 17 3.42 12.55 -3.23
CA GLU A 17 4.46 12.24 -2.24
C GLU A 17 5.01 10.83 -2.48
N PHE A 18 6.29 10.59 -2.21
CA PHE A 18 6.86 9.25 -2.34
C PHE A 18 6.30 8.32 -1.26
N ILE A 19 6.08 7.04 -1.59
CA ILE A 19 5.51 6.08 -0.63
C ILE A 19 6.34 5.92 0.65
N LYS A 20 7.65 6.16 0.55
CA LYS A 20 8.61 6.01 1.66
C LYS A 20 8.57 7.19 2.64
N ASP A 21 7.98 8.31 2.25
CA ASP A 21 8.01 9.54 3.04
C ASP A 21 7.00 9.49 4.19
N ARG A 22 5.95 8.66 4.09
CA ARG A 22 4.97 8.47 5.15
C ARG A 22 4.58 7.03 5.39
N VAL A 23 4.51 6.67 6.67
CA VAL A 23 4.05 5.35 7.14
C VAL A 23 2.63 5.03 6.66
N ILE A 24 1.74 6.04 6.55
CA ILE A 24 0.37 5.85 6.07
C ILE A 24 0.31 5.29 4.63
N TYR A 25 1.26 5.67 3.78
CA TYR A 25 1.38 5.17 2.41
C TYR A 25 1.96 3.76 2.37
N LEU A 26 2.89 3.43 3.27
CA LEU A 26 3.36 2.05 3.43
C LEU A 26 2.23 1.11 3.90
N LYS A 27 1.37 1.58 4.82
CA LYS A 27 0.15 0.86 5.22
C LYS A 27 -0.78 0.63 4.03
N LEU A 28 -1.07 1.69 3.27
CA LEU A 28 -1.93 1.63 2.09
C LEU A 28 -1.37 0.67 1.03
N PHE A 29 -0.08 0.77 0.72
CA PHE A 29 0.61 -0.10 -0.21
C PHE A 29 0.50 -1.57 0.22
N CYS A 30 0.79 -1.88 1.48
CA CYS A 30 0.72 -3.25 1.98
C CYS A 30 -0.70 -3.82 1.93
N GLY A 31 -1.71 -2.98 2.21
CA GLY A 31 -3.12 -3.35 2.08
C GLY A 31 -3.50 -3.73 0.65
N LEU A 32 -3.23 -2.84 -0.31
CA LEU A 32 -3.50 -3.04 -1.72
C LEU A 32 -2.72 -4.22 -2.31
N ALA A 33 -1.44 -4.37 -1.94
CA ALA A 33 -0.62 -5.49 -2.40
C ALA A 33 -1.17 -6.83 -1.90
N CYS A 34 -1.65 -6.90 -0.65
CA CYS A 34 -2.29 -8.11 -0.14
C CYS A 34 -3.64 -8.42 -0.80
N LYS A 35 -4.35 -7.41 -1.31
CA LYS A 35 -5.66 -7.56 -1.97
C LYS A 35 -5.53 -7.94 -3.44
N HIS A 36 -4.58 -7.34 -4.15
CA HIS A 36 -4.52 -7.38 -5.63
C HIS A 36 -3.28 -8.01 -6.23
N SER A 37 -2.25 -8.30 -5.43
CA SER A 37 -1.03 -8.96 -5.91
C SER A 37 -0.97 -10.43 -5.45
N PHE A 38 -0.29 -11.26 -6.24
CA PHE A 38 0.10 -12.63 -5.83
C PHE A 38 1.42 -12.66 -5.06
N SER A 39 1.96 -11.50 -4.66
CA SER A 39 3.25 -11.40 -3.99
C SER A 39 3.15 -11.84 -2.53
N SER A 40 4.12 -12.63 -2.09
CA SER A 40 4.33 -12.99 -0.70
C SER A 40 4.77 -11.78 0.13
N GLN A 41 4.62 -11.87 1.46
CA GLN A 41 5.12 -10.84 2.37
C GLN A 41 6.63 -10.59 2.22
N LYS A 42 7.40 -11.64 1.89
CA LYS A 42 8.84 -11.51 1.65
C LYS A 42 9.15 -10.71 0.39
N GLU A 43 8.40 -10.93 -0.68
CA GLU A 43 8.54 -10.17 -1.93
C GLU A 43 8.12 -8.70 -1.75
N ILE A 44 7.02 -8.45 -1.03
CA ILE A 44 6.58 -7.09 -0.69
C ILE A 44 7.65 -6.37 0.15
N ALA A 45 8.19 -7.06 1.15
CA ALA A 45 9.23 -6.51 2.02
C ALA A 45 10.51 -6.17 1.25
N LEU A 46 10.94 -7.07 0.35
CA LEU A 46 12.07 -6.86 -0.52
C LEU A 46 11.86 -5.65 -1.44
N TYR A 47 10.67 -5.55 -2.05
CA TYR A 47 10.30 -4.44 -2.94
C TYR A 47 10.34 -3.09 -2.22
N LEU A 48 9.84 -3.03 -0.99
CA LEU A 48 9.83 -1.82 -0.18
C LEU A 48 11.15 -1.52 0.54
N GLY A 49 12.10 -2.46 0.56
CA GLY A 49 13.34 -2.35 1.33
C GLY A 49 13.12 -2.34 2.86
N ILE A 50 12.10 -3.06 3.35
CA ILE A 50 11.73 -3.14 4.77
C ILE A 50 11.75 -4.58 5.30
N SER A 51 11.53 -4.75 6.61
CA SER A 51 11.41 -6.10 7.20
C SER A 51 10.07 -6.77 6.85
N PRO A 52 10.02 -8.11 6.69
CA PRO A 52 8.74 -8.82 6.53
C PRO A 52 7.77 -8.62 7.71
N ALA A 53 8.29 -8.44 8.93
CA ALA A 53 7.47 -8.13 10.10
C ALA A 53 6.74 -6.78 9.96
N SER A 54 7.41 -5.79 9.35
CA SER A 54 6.80 -4.49 9.04
C SER A 54 5.63 -4.62 8.06
N VAL A 55 5.74 -5.50 7.06
CA VAL A 55 4.63 -5.76 6.11
C VAL A 55 3.40 -6.32 6.83
N ALA A 56 3.59 -7.31 7.71
CA ALA A 56 2.49 -7.88 8.49
C ALA A 56 1.83 -6.83 9.41
N TYR A 57 2.65 -6.01 10.07
CA TYR A 57 2.16 -4.90 10.90
C TYR A 57 1.38 -3.87 10.07
N TYR A 58 1.93 -3.40 8.96
CA TYR A 58 1.29 -2.42 8.09
C TYR A 58 -0.01 -2.91 7.48
N ARG A 59 -0.10 -4.19 7.12
CA ARG A 59 -1.35 -4.81 6.67
C ARG A 59 -2.41 -4.80 7.78
N LYS A 60 -2.04 -5.14 9.01
CA LYS A 60 -2.96 -5.10 10.16
C LYS A 60 -3.46 -3.67 10.38
N GLU A 61 -2.56 -2.72 10.36
CA GLU A 61 -2.87 -1.31 10.54
C GLU A 61 -3.74 -0.73 9.42
N HIS A 62 -3.51 -1.14 8.17
CA HIS A 62 -4.37 -0.78 7.04
C HIS A 62 -5.84 -1.11 7.34
N ASN A 63 -6.14 -2.32 7.81
CA ASN A 63 -7.50 -2.71 8.16
C ASN A 63 -8.10 -1.83 9.27
N ASN A 64 -7.30 -1.43 10.26
CA ASN A 64 -7.74 -0.53 11.32
C ASN A 64 -7.98 0.90 10.79
N MET A 65 -7.24 1.32 9.77
CA MET A 65 -7.36 2.66 9.20
C MET A 65 -8.53 2.79 8.22
N LEU A 66 -9.05 1.70 7.66
CA LEU A 66 -10.25 1.73 6.81
C LEU A 66 -11.50 2.26 7.52
N TYR A 67 -11.52 2.33 8.86
CA TYR A 67 -12.60 2.98 9.62
C TYR A 67 -12.48 4.51 9.68
N ILE A 68 -11.38 5.08 9.17
CA ILE A 68 -11.15 6.52 9.10
C ILE A 68 -11.56 6.99 7.70
N THR A 69 -12.53 7.89 7.62
CA THR A 69 -13.16 8.31 6.36
C THR A 69 -12.15 8.84 5.34
N GLU A 70 -11.20 9.68 5.75
CA GLU A 70 -10.21 10.25 4.83
C GLU A 70 -9.26 9.17 4.28
N TYR A 71 -8.93 8.16 5.10
CA TYR A 71 -8.08 7.06 4.66
C TYR A 71 -8.83 6.10 3.73
N GLU A 72 -10.09 5.81 4.03
CA GLU A 72 -10.97 5.00 3.19
C GLU A 72 -11.16 5.65 1.80
N GLN A 73 -11.40 6.97 1.75
CA GLN A 73 -11.49 7.72 0.50
C GLN A 73 -10.20 7.62 -0.32
N LEU A 74 -9.05 7.86 0.32
CA LEU A 74 -7.74 7.71 -0.34
C LEU A 74 -7.53 6.28 -0.85
N PHE A 75 -7.93 5.27 -0.07
CA PHE A 75 -7.84 3.88 -0.48
C PHE A 75 -8.64 3.62 -1.76
N HIS A 76 -9.89 4.07 -1.82
CA HIS A 76 -10.73 3.89 -3.00
C HIS A 76 -10.23 4.66 -4.22
N GLU A 77 -9.72 5.88 -4.04
CA GLU A 77 -9.14 6.66 -5.12
C GLU A 77 -7.92 5.96 -5.74
N VAL A 78 -7.02 5.45 -4.90
CA VAL A 78 -5.84 4.72 -5.35
C VAL A 78 -6.23 3.36 -5.96
N GLU A 79 -7.18 2.65 -5.35
CA GLU A 79 -7.68 1.37 -5.84
C GLU A 79 -8.31 1.49 -7.24
N ALA A 80 -9.06 2.56 -7.50
CA ALA A 80 -9.65 2.82 -8.81
C ALA A 80 -8.63 3.07 -9.92
N LYS A 81 -7.40 3.47 -9.58
CA LYS A 81 -6.31 3.72 -10.56
C LYS A 81 -5.52 2.46 -10.93
N ILE A 82 -5.63 1.37 -10.15
CA ILE A 82 -4.89 0.12 -10.39
C ILE A 82 -5.73 -0.99 -11.04
N LEU A 83 -7.05 -0.85 -11.03
CA LEU A 83 -8.04 -1.70 -11.70
C LEU A 83 -8.32 -1.20 -13.12
#